data_AF-A0A661R388-F1
#
_entry.id   AF-A0A661R388-F1
#
_cell.length_a   1.000
_cell.length_b   1.000
_cell.length_c   1.000
_cell.angle_alpha   90.00
_cell.angle_beta   90.00
_cell.angle_gamma   90.00
#
_symmetry.space_group_name_H-M   'P 1'
#
loop_
_entity.id
_entity.type
_entity.pdbx_description
1 polymer ?
#
loop_
_entity_poly.entity_id
_entity_poly.type
_entity_poly.pdbx_seq_one_letter_code
_entity_poly.pdbx_strand_id
1 'polypeptide(L)'
;MNREEKIEYLARSICGKSSGATPLECHSSLGRTNPLCSDYETCRIAEKSEEQLDYVLASIENCVFLKACPGSGKTEVVGLKAAFEMMRWKSTPGGIAVLTFTNNAAKVIEKRAGQFAGAGK
;
A
#
# COMPACT_ATOMS: atom_id res chain seq x y z
N MET A 1 -2.72 1.86 -17.03
CA MET A 1 -1.99 2.94 -16.32
C MET A 1 -0.52 2.66 -16.47
N ASN A 2 0.29 3.66 -16.82
CA ASN A 2 1.74 3.56 -16.74
C ASN A 2 2.21 3.61 -15.27
N ARG A 3 3.50 3.34 -15.01
CA ARG A 3 4.04 3.29 -13.65
C ARG A 3 3.83 4.58 -12.84
N GLU A 4 4.01 5.74 -13.46
CA GLU A 4 3.88 7.04 -12.79
C GLU A 4 2.43 7.33 -12.41
N GLU A 5 1.49 7.03 -13.29
CA GLU A 5 0.05 7.10 -13.03
C GLU A 5 -0.37 6.19 -11.88
N LYS A 6 0.17 4.95 -11.83
CA LYS A 6 -0.09 4.00 -10.73
C LYS A 6 0.38 4.58 -9.38
N ILE A 7 1.59 5.14 -9.35
CA ILE A 7 2.16 5.74 -8.14
C ILE A 7 1.35 6.95 -7.68
N GLU A 8 1.01 7.85 -8.61
CA GLU A 8 0.23 9.04 -8.30
C GLU A 8 -1.13 8.67 -7.72
N TYR A 9 -1.83 7.75 -8.39
CA TYR A 9 -3.14 7.29 -7.95
C TYR A 9 -3.12 6.61 -6.58
N LEU A 10 -2.14 5.72 -6.33
CA LEU A 10 -2.00 5.06 -5.03
C LEU A 10 -1.61 6.06 -3.94
N ALA A 11 -0.64 6.94 -4.18
CA ALA A 11 -0.18 7.89 -3.18
C ALA A 11 -1.29 8.87 -2.78
N ARG A 12 -2.09 9.35 -3.75
CA ARG A 12 -3.28 10.17 -3.46
C ARG A 12 -4.29 9.41 -2.61
N SER A 13 -4.56 8.15 -2.96
CA SER A 13 -5.56 7.34 -2.28
C SER A 13 -5.14 6.96 -0.86
N ILE A 14 -3.86 6.67 -0.63
CA ILE A 14 -3.34 6.13 0.63
C ILE A 14 -2.87 7.24 1.59
N CYS A 15 -2.09 8.20 1.10
CA CYS A 15 -1.42 9.17 1.96
C CYS A 15 -1.80 10.63 1.70
N GLY A 16 -2.75 10.87 0.78
CA GLY A 16 -3.24 12.21 0.47
C GLY A 16 -2.21 13.11 -0.21
N LYS A 17 -1.21 12.53 -0.88
CA LYS A 17 -0.20 13.29 -1.65
C LYS A 17 -0.88 14.32 -2.57
N SER A 18 -0.40 15.57 -2.56
CA SER A 18 -0.93 16.65 -3.39
C SER A 18 -0.66 16.41 -4.88
N SER A 19 -1.62 16.80 -5.73
CA SER A 19 -1.45 16.78 -7.19
C SER A 19 -0.36 17.75 -7.60
N GLY A 20 0.52 17.30 -8.49
CA GLY A 20 1.56 18.14 -9.12
C GLY A 20 2.91 18.12 -8.42
N ALA A 21 3.03 17.60 -7.20
CA ALA A 21 4.33 17.33 -6.60
C ALA A 21 4.85 15.96 -7.06
N THR A 22 6.13 15.84 -7.37
CA THR A 22 6.78 14.54 -7.58
C THR A 22 6.86 13.75 -6.26
N PRO A 23 7.03 12.42 -6.26
CA PRO A 23 7.23 11.65 -5.03
C PRO A 23 8.42 12.15 -4.19
N LEU A 24 9.49 12.62 -4.85
CA LEU A 24 10.68 13.13 -4.19
C LEU A 24 10.42 14.48 -3.49
N GLU A 25 9.77 15.41 -4.19
CA GLU A 25 9.37 16.71 -3.61
C GLU A 25 8.36 16.53 -2.48
N CYS A 26 7.38 15.66 -2.67
CA CYS A 26 6.41 15.32 -1.63
C CYS A 26 7.11 14.71 -0.41
N HIS A 27 8.07 13.81 -0.60
CA HIS A 27 8.78 13.18 0.51
C HIS A 27 9.61 14.23 1.29
N SER A 28 10.29 15.12 0.57
CA SER A 28 11.13 16.17 1.14
C SER A 28 10.34 17.24 1.91
N SER A 29 9.07 17.45 1.55
CA SER A 29 8.18 18.44 2.18
C SER A 29 7.25 17.79 3.21
N LEU A 30 6.18 17.13 2.76
CA LEU A 30 5.13 16.55 3.58
C LEU A 30 5.53 15.18 4.15
N GLY A 31 6.31 14.40 3.41
CA GLY A 31 6.66 13.02 3.75
C GLY A 31 7.41 12.88 5.07
N ARG A 32 8.27 13.85 5.42
CA ARG A 32 9.00 13.87 6.70
C ARG A 32 8.10 13.97 7.92
N THR A 33 6.88 14.50 7.75
CA THR A 33 5.88 14.63 8.82
C THR A 33 4.75 13.60 8.70
N ASN A 34 4.69 12.88 7.58
CA ASN A 34 3.69 11.84 7.35
C ASN A 34 4.18 10.53 7.98
N PRO A 35 3.44 9.92 8.94
CA PRO A 35 3.85 8.67 9.60
C PRO A 35 4.10 7.50 8.64
N LEU A 36 3.53 7.56 7.44
CA LEU A 36 3.76 6.56 6.42
C LEU A 36 5.20 6.61 5.90
N CYS A 37 5.79 7.80 5.78
CA CYS A 37 7.09 8.03 5.15
C CYS A 37 8.17 8.57 6.12
N SER A 38 7.83 9.00 7.34
CA SER A 38 8.75 9.68 8.27
C SER A 38 9.99 8.86 8.60
N ASP A 39 9.84 7.53 8.66
CA ASP A 39 10.90 6.59 9.04
C ASP A 39 11.63 6.00 7.83
N TYR A 40 11.38 6.52 6.63
CA TYR A 40 11.86 5.97 5.37
C TYR A 40 12.63 7.02 4.58
N GLU A 41 13.67 6.59 3.86
CA GLU A 41 14.53 7.51 3.08
C GLU A 41 13.87 8.02 1.80
N THR A 42 12.83 7.32 1.33
CA THR A 42 12.10 7.66 0.11
C THR A 42 10.60 7.43 0.28
N CYS A 43 9.81 7.85 -0.72
CA CYS A 43 8.38 7.58 -0.74
C CYS A 43 8.11 6.07 -0.85
N ARG A 44 7.49 5.49 0.17
CA ARG A 44 7.15 4.05 0.25
C ARG A 44 6.23 3.54 -0.86
N ILE A 45 5.48 4.42 -1.51
CA ILE A 45 4.66 4.04 -2.66
C ILE A 45 5.50 4.05 -3.94
N ALA A 46 6.38 5.04 -4.10
CA ALA A 46 7.20 5.19 -5.30
C ALA A 46 8.38 4.20 -5.38
N GLU A 47 8.82 3.64 -4.25
CA GLU A 47 9.83 2.57 -4.21
C GLU A 47 9.31 1.23 -4.76
N LYS A 48 8.00 1.04 -4.92
CA LYS A 48 7.43 -0.23 -5.38
C LYS A 48 7.78 -0.49 -6.85
N SER A 49 8.04 -1.76 -7.16
CA SER A 49 8.26 -2.19 -8.55
C SER A 49 6.96 -2.12 -9.35
N GLU A 50 7.06 -2.18 -10.67
CA GLU A 50 5.86 -2.16 -11.51
C GLU A 50 4.93 -3.34 -11.22
N GLU A 51 5.47 -4.54 -11.03
CA GLU A 51 4.70 -5.75 -10.73
C GLU A 51 4.00 -5.66 -9.37
N GLN A 52 4.65 -5.03 -8.39
CA GLN A 52 4.06 -4.77 -7.09
C GLN A 52 2.89 -3.78 -7.18
N LEU A 53 3.04 -2.72 -7.97
CA LEU A 53 1.99 -1.74 -8.22
C LEU A 53 0.80 -2.39 -8.96
N ASP A 54 1.08 -3.23 -9.95
CA ASP A 54 0.05 -3.99 -10.67
C ASP A 54 -0.73 -4.92 -9.75
N TYR A 55 -0.05 -5.64 -8.85
CA TYR A 55 -0.72 -6.48 -7.86
C TYR A 55 -1.64 -5.68 -6.93
N VAL A 56 -1.15 -4.55 -6.39
CA VAL A 56 -1.93 -3.71 -5.48
C VAL A 56 -3.18 -3.18 -6.19
N LEU A 57 -3.04 -2.74 -7.44
CA LEU A 57 -4.13 -2.15 -8.23
C LEU A 57 -5.03 -3.14 -8.95
N ALA A 58 -4.69 -4.43 -8.94
CA ALA A 58 -5.52 -5.46 -9.54
C ALA A 58 -6.92 -5.48 -8.88
N SER A 59 -7.98 -5.67 -9.67
CA SER A 59 -9.36 -5.66 -9.18
C SER A 59 -9.57 -6.65 -8.03
N ILE A 60 -10.29 -6.24 -6.98
CA ILE A 60 -10.71 -7.13 -5.89
C ILE A 60 -11.70 -8.20 -6.33
N GLU A 61 -12.39 -7.99 -7.46
CA GLU A 61 -13.34 -8.95 -8.04
C GLU A 61 -12.66 -10.11 -8.77
N ASN A 62 -11.35 -10.02 -9.00
CA ASN A 62 -10.59 -11.02 -9.75
C ASN A 62 -9.65 -11.81 -8.83
N CYS A 63 -9.52 -13.11 -9.08
CA CYS A 63 -8.47 -13.93 -8.46
C CYS A 63 -7.10 -13.53 -9.04
N VAL A 64 -6.20 -13.06 -8.18
CA VAL A 64 -4.85 -12.63 -8.58
C VAL A 64 -3.82 -13.54 -7.91
N PHE A 65 -2.87 -14.04 -8.69
CA PHE A 65 -1.77 -14.86 -8.19
C PHE A 65 -0.46 -14.06 -8.15
N LEU A 66 0.03 -13.76 -6.95
CA LEU A 66 1.31 -13.07 -6.74
C LEU A 66 2.44 -14.08 -6.57
N LYS A 67 3.27 -14.26 -7.60
CA LYS A 67 4.54 -14.99 -7.50
C LYS A 67 5.57 -14.09 -6.83
N ALA A 68 6.14 -14.53 -5.70
CA ALA A 68 7.09 -13.75 -4.93
C ALA A 68 8.22 -14.63 -4.39
N CYS A 69 9.46 -14.20 -4.58
CA CYS A 69 10.63 -14.84 -3.97
C CYS A 69 10.77 -14.46 -2.50
N PRO A 70 11.47 -15.25 -1.66
CA PRO A 70 11.88 -14.82 -0.33
C PRO A 70 12.58 -13.45 -0.39
N GLY A 71 12.23 -12.54 0.53
CA GLY A 71 12.81 -11.19 0.58
C GLY A 71 12.26 -10.18 -0.43
N SER A 72 11.42 -10.57 -1.40
CA SER A 72 10.87 -9.66 -2.44
C SER A 72 9.81 -8.66 -1.96
N GLY A 73 9.54 -8.59 -0.66
CA GLY A 73 8.54 -7.65 -0.11
C GLY A 73 7.08 -8.12 -0.20
N LYS A 74 6.80 -9.42 -0.38
CA LYS A 74 5.42 -9.96 -0.50
C LYS A 74 4.47 -9.43 0.60
N THR A 75 4.94 -9.40 1.84
CA THR A 75 4.12 -9.05 3.01
C THR A 75 3.79 -7.55 3.02
N GLU A 76 4.72 -6.73 2.52
CA GLU A 76 4.54 -5.28 2.37
C GLU A 76 3.42 -4.96 1.38
N VAL A 77 3.44 -5.61 0.20
CA VAL A 77 2.44 -5.35 -0.85
C VAL A 77 1.07 -5.95 -0.54
N VAL A 78 1.01 -7.08 0.18
CA VAL A 78 -0.27 -7.60 0.71
C VAL A 78 -0.89 -6.62 1.70
N GLY A 79 -0.11 -6.05 2.62
CA GLY A 79 -0.59 -5.03 3.55
C GLY A 79 -1.05 -3.75 2.85
N LEU A 80 -0.29 -3.28 1.84
CA LEU A 80 -0.67 -2.12 1.03
C LEU A 80 -1.96 -2.36 0.25
N LYS A 81 -2.12 -3.54 -0.38
CA LYS A 81 -3.37 -3.92 -1.06
C LYS A 81 -4.54 -3.95 -0.10
N ALA A 82 -4.40 -4.60 1.05
CA ALA A 82 -5.46 -4.65 2.06
C ALA A 82 -5.90 -3.24 2.47
N ALA A 83 -4.97 -2.35 2.81
CA ALA A 83 -5.29 -0.96 3.14
C ALA A 83 -5.98 -0.21 2.00
N PHE A 84 -5.48 -0.35 0.77
CA PHE A 84 -6.07 0.28 -0.41
C PHE A 84 -7.53 -0.13 -0.63
N GLU A 85 -7.82 -1.43 -0.51
CA GLU A 85 -9.19 -1.93 -0.66
C GLU A 85 -10.09 -1.55 0.52
N MET A 86 -9.57 -1.55 1.75
CA MET A 86 -10.31 -1.08 2.94
C MET A 86 -10.79 0.37 2.78
N MET A 87 -9.91 1.26 2.30
CA MET A 87 -10.23 2.67 2.09
C MET A 87 -11.27 2.91 1.00
N ARG A 88 -11.51 1.90 0.15
CA ARG A 88 -12.45 1.96 -0.99
C ARG A 88 -13.65 1.05 -0.81
N TRP A 89 -13.78 0.40 0.35
CA TRP A 89 -14.81 -0.59 0.62
C TRP A 89 -16.19 0.05 0.61
N LYS A 90 -17.10 -0.46 -0.22
CA LYS A 90 -18.48 0.07 -0.36
C LYS A 90 -19.56 -0.93 0.06
N SER A 91 -19.23 -2.22 0.17
CA SER A 91 -20.19 -3.29 0.40
C SER A 91 -20.50 -3.43 1.89
N THR A 92 -21.65 -2.92 2.32
CA THR A 92 -22.10 -2.97 3.72
C THR A 92 -23.42 -3.75 3.86
N PRO A 93 -23.52 -4.75 4.75
CA PRO A 93 -22.46 -5.26 5.64
C PRO A 93 -21.39 -6.07 4.88
N GLY A 94 -20.12 -6.00 5.32
CA GLY A 94 -19.01 -6.73 4.69
C GLY A 94 -17.63 -6.29 5.21
N GLY A 95 -16.58 -7.01 4.80
CA GLY A 95 -15.20 -6.66 5.12
C GLY A 95 -14.17 -7.53 4.38
N ILE A 96 -12.89 -7.34 4.72
CA ILE A 96 -11.76 -8.05 4.12
C ILE A 96 -11.20 -9.08 5.11
N ALA A 97 -11.01 -10.31 4.66
CA ALA A 97 -10.37 -11.37 5.43
C ALA A 97 -8.96 -11.64 4.89
N VAL A 98 -7.95 -11.61 5.77
CA VAL A 98 -6.56 -11.96 5.44
C VAL A 98 -6.19 -13.24 6.18
N LEU A 99 -5.93 -14.31 5.44
CA LEU A 99 -5.57 -15.63 5.96
C LEU A 99 -4.07 -15.85 5.85
N THR A 100 -3.44 -16.33 6.92
CA THR A 100 -2.01 -16.61 6.95
C THR A 100 -1.72 -17.90 7.70
N PHE A 101 -0.55 -18.49 7.47
CA PHE A 101 -0.17 -19.74 8.13
C PHE A 101 0.20 -19.56 9.61
N THR A 102 0.66 -18.37 10.02
CA THR A 102 1.12 -18.14 11.40
C THR A 102 0.57 -16.84 11.96
N ASN A 103 0.33 -16.82 13.27
CA ASN A 103 -0.08 -15.60 14.00
C ASN A 103 0.94 -14.47 13.86
N ASN A 104 2.24 -14.79 13.71
CA ASN A 104 3.25 -13.79 13.47
C ASN A 104 3.06 -13.12 12.09
N ALA A 105 2.78 -13.90 11.04
CA ALA A 105 2.51 -13.36 9.71
C ALA A 105 1.23 -12.49 9.71
N ALA A 106 0.18 -12.92 10.41
CA ALA A 106 -1.04 -12.15 10.58
C ALA A 106 -0.76 -10.77 11.20
N LYS A 107 -0.06 -10.73 12.36
CA LYS A 107 0.31 -9.48 13.04
C LYS A 107 1.16 -8.55 12.17
N VAL A 108 2.08 -9.10 11.38
CA VAL A 108 2.90 -8.28 10.47
C VAL A 108 2.03 -7.66 9.38
N ILE A 109 1.11 -8.41 8.77
CA ILE A 109 0.22 -7.86 7.73
C ILE A 109 -0.74 -6.84 8.34
N GLU A 110 -1.32 -7.12 9.51
CA GLU A 110 -2.16 -6.17 10.25
C GLU A 110 -1.41 -4.86 10.50
N LYS A 111 -0.18 -4.93 11.02
CA LYS A 111 0.67 -3.73 11.21
C LYS A 111 0.90 -2.99 9.90
N ARG A 112 1.21 -3.68 8.80
CA ARG A 112 1.42 -3.03 7.48
C ARG A 112 0.15 -2.38 6.96
N ALA A 113 -0.98 -3.08 7.00
CA ALA A 113 -2.27 -2.53 6.59
C ALA A 113 -2.65 -1.31 7.44
N GLY A 114 -2.46 -1.37 8.77
CA GLY A 114 -2.70 -0.25 9.66
C GLY A 114 -1.82 0.97 9.38
N GLN A 115 -0.54 0.76 9.06
CA GLN A 115 0.37 1.83 8.63
C GLN A 115 -0.11 2.52 7.35
N PHE A 116 -0.56 1.75 6.35
CA PHE A 116 -1.04 2.30 5.08
C PHE A 116 -2.45 2.92 5.19
N ALA A 117 -3.33 2.36 6.00
CA ALA A 117 -4.69 2.86 6.19
C ALA A 117 -4.77 4.08 7.14
N GLY A 118 -3.63 4.52 7.71
CA GLY A 118 -3.60 5.60 8.70
C GLY A 118 -4.18 5.25 10.07
N ALA A 119 -4.40 3.95 10.33
CA ALA A 119 -4.93 3.43 11.59
C ALA A 119 -3.85 3.13 12.64
N GLY A 120 -2.57 3.11 12.24
CA GLY A 120 -1.42 2.91 13.12
C GLY A 120 -0.99 4.15 13.89
N LYS A 121 -1.91 4.76 14.65
CA LYS A 121 -1.60 5.74 15.70
C LYS A 121 -1.50 5.06 17.05
#